data_AF-A0A917FSC6-F1
#
_entry.id   AF-A0A917FSC6-F1
#
_cell.length_a   1.000
_cell.length_b   1.000
_cell.length_c   1.000
_cell.angle_alpha   90.00
_cell.angle_beta   90.00
_cell.angle_gamma   90.00
#
_symmetry.space_group_name_H-M   'P 1'
#
loop_
_entity.id
_entity.type
_entity.pdbx_description
1 polymer ?
#
loop_
_entity_poly.entity_id
_entity_poly.type
_entity_poly.pdbx_seq_one_letter_code
_entity_poly.pdbx_strand_id
1 'polypeptide(L)'
;MYDDMNEWFELWFSQTITRRLTSVNGRGLVWCPQWWRHNEVVLRLDSLWRAWEGARMSDDPSAMSGWWIYHADSHLRVLLDSQAGPMFRCSKDEHVKPEALAHQVVCVPPGWTSSGSRSR
;
A
#
# COMPACT_ATOMS: atom_id res chain seq x y z
N MET A 1 20.44 5.52 -8.65
CA MET A 1 19.26 6.24 -8.11
C MET A 1 18.13 5.87 -9.02
N TYR A 2 16.92 5.66 -8.48
CA TYR A 2 15.76 5.32 -9.30
C TYR A 2 15.03 6.60 -9.66
N ASP A 3 14.59 6.73 -10.90
CA ASP A 3 13.93 7.91 -11.43
C ASP A 3 12.51 8.07 -10.87
N ASP A 4 11.82 6.94 -10.64
CA ASP A 4 10.50 6.90 -10.05
C ASP A 4 10.24 5.65 -9.18
N MET A 5 9.03 5.61 -8.59
CA MET A 5 8.56 4.47 -7.78
C MET A 5 8.53 3.16 -8.56
N ASN A 6 8.18 3.18 -9.85
CA ASN A 6 8.05 1.97 -10.64
C ASN A 6 9.42 1.34 -10.88
N GLU A 7 10.41 2.16 -11.26
CA GLU A 7 11.79 1.69 -11.44
C GLU A 7 12.37 1.15 -10.12
N TRP A 8 12.17 1.87 -9.01
CA TRP A 8 12.54 1.38 -7.68
C TRP A 8 11.86 0.06 -7.33
N PHE A 9 10.57 -0.07 -7.66
CA PHE A 9 9.82 -1.28 -7.37
C PHE A 9 10.34 -2.48 -8.17
N GLU A 10 10.51 -2.31 -9.48
CA GLU A 10 10.94 -3.37 -10.41
C GLU A 10 12.39 -3.79 -10.17
N LEU A 11 13.29 -2.83 -10.00
CA LEU A 11 14.72 -3.10 -9.92
C LEU A 11 15.23 -3.38 -8.51
N TRP A 12 14.49 -3.00 -7.46
CA TRP A 12 14.95 -3.17 -6.09
C TRP A 12 13.93 -3.80 -5.18
N PHE A 13 12.76 -3.18 -5.00
CA PHE A 13 11.84 -3.61 -3.95
C PHE A 13 11.32 -5.03 -4.17
N SER A 14 10.87 -5.35 -5.38
CA SER A 14 10.32 -6.68 -5.72
C SER A 14 11.34 -7.81 -5.61
N GLN A 15 12.62 -7.51 -5.82
CA GLN A 15 13.72 -8.47 -5.67
C GLN A 15 14.20 -8.59 -4.21
N THR A 16 14.05 -7.51 -3.44
CA THR A 16 14.45 -7.46 -2.03
C THR A 16 13.42 -8.15 -1.13
N ILE A 17 12.13 -7.96 -1.41
CA ILE A 17 11.05 -8.50 -0.58
C ILE A 17 10.82 -9.98 -0.91
N THR A 18 11.43 -10.85 -0.11
CA THR A 18 11.19 -12.30 -0.18
C THR A 18 10.19 -12.72 0.89
N ARG A 19 8.97 -13.07 0.48
CA ARG A 19 7.91 -13.56 1.38
C ARG A 19 7.26 -14.83 0.83
N ARG A 20 6.87 -15.74 1.72
CA ARG A 20 6.18 -16.98 1.34
C ARG A 20 4.71 -16.67 1.04
N LEU A 21 4.37 -16.60 -0.26
CA LEU A 21 2.99 -16.39 -0.71
C LEU A 21 2.24 -17.74 -0.72
N THR A 22 1.25 -17.89 0.15
CA THR A 22 0.49 -19.15 0.33
C THR A 22 -0.99 -18.89 0.56
N SER A 23 -1.57 -17.92 -0.15
CA SER A 23 -3.00 -17.63 -0.02
C SER A 23 -3.81 -18.89 -0.36
N VAL A 24 -4.30 -19.56 0.67
CA VAL A 24 -5.16 -20.76 0.58
C VAL A 24 -6.32 -20.53 1.53
N ASN A 25 -7.54 -20.52 1.00
CA ASN A 25 -8.77 -20.24 1.77
C ASN A 25 -8.65 -18.96 2.61
N GLY A 26 -8.02 -17.93 2.05
CA GLY A 26 -7.80 -16.63 2.70
C GLY A 26 -6.72 -16.61 3.79
N ARG A 27 -6.03 -17.71 4.07
CA ARG A 27 -4.93 -17.73 5.04
C ARG A 27 -3.58 -17.47 4.36
N GLY A 28 -2.67 -16.80 5.06
CA GLY A 28 -1.29 -16.59 4.62
C GLY A 28 -1.07 -15.21 4.02
N LEU A 29 -0.24 -15.16 2.98
CA LEU A 29 0.11 -13.93 2.27
C LEU A 29 -0.29 -14.02 0.80
N VAL A 30 -0.74 -12.89 0.25
CA VAL A 30 -1.15 -12.76 -1.14
C VAL A 30 -0.44 -11.59 -1.82
N TRP A 31 -0.15 -11.74 -3.12
CA TRP A 31 0.27 -10.65 -3.98
C TRP A 31 -0.42 -10.81 -5.33
N CYS A 32 -0.96 -9.72 -5.87
CA CYS A 32 -1.54 -9.72 -7.20
C CYS A 32 -0.44 -9.46 -8.25
N PRO A 33 -0.28 -10.29 -9.29
CA PRO A 33 0.66 -10.00 -10.39
C PRO A 33 0.39 -8.68 -11.10
N GLN A 34 -0.87 -8.22 -11.08
CA GLN A 34 -1.32 -6.94 -11.62
C GLN A 34 -1.50 -5.88 -10.53
N TRP A 35 -0.57 -5.82 -9.56
CA TRP A 35 -0.65 -4.97 -8.37
C TRP A 35 -0.96 -3.49 -8.69
N TRP A 36 -0.47 -2.97 -9.82
CA TRP A 36 -0.70 -1.60 -10.28
C TRP A 36 -2.18 -1.28 -10.57
N ARG A 37 -3.05 -2.29 -10.67
CA ARG A 37 -4.51 -2.12 -10.80
C ARG A 37 -5.21 -1.86 -9.46
N HIS A 38 -4.48 -1.94 -8.34
CA HIS A 38 -4.99 -1.65 -7.01
C HIS A 38 -4.49 -0.28 -6.55
N ASN A 39 -5.32 0.76 -6.65
CA ASN A 39 -4.92 2.15 -6.31
C ASN A 39 -4.30 2.27 -4.91
N GLU A 40 -4.87 1.58 -3.92
CA GLU A 40 -4.32 1.58 -2.56
C GLU A 40 -2.91 0.99 -2.52
N VAL A 41 -2.63 -0.06 -3.29
CA VAL A 41 -1.29 -0.66 -3.38
C VAL A 41 -0.30 0.30 -4.00
N VAL A 42 -0.67 0.95 -5.11
CA VAL A 42 0.17 1.95 -5.79
C VAL A 42 0.54 3.09 -4.84
N LEU A 43 -0.43 3.66 -4.14
CA LEU A 43 -0.20 4.76 -3.20
C LEU A 43 0.66 4.35 -2.01
N ARG A 44 0.49 3.12 -1.52
CA ARG A 44 1.33 2.57 -0.44
C ARG A 44 2.78 2.35 -0.91
N LEU A 45 2.99 1.87 -2.13
CA LEU A 45 4.33 1.69 -2.69
C LEU A 45 5.02 3.03 -2.97
N ASP A 46 4.30 4.03 -3.49
CA ASP A 46 4.82 5.41 -3.65
C ASP A 46 5.24 6.02 -2.31
N SER A 47 4.41 5.84 -1.28
CA SER A 47 4.75 6.29 0.08
C SER A 47 6.00 5.60 0.63
N LEU A 48 6.13 4.28 0.41
CA LEU A 48 7.32 3.53 0.80
C LEU A 48 8.58 3.99 0.08
N TRP A 49 8.49 4.22 -1.23
CA TRP A 49 9.60 4.71 -2.05
C TRP A 49 10.07 6.09 -1.60
N ARG A 50 9.14 7.03 -1.37
CA ARG A 50 9.48 8.38 -0.86
C ARG A 50 10.18 8.32 0.50
N ALA A 51 9.68 7.49 1.41
CA ALA A 51 10.32 7.30 2.71
C ALA A 51 11.69 6.62 2.60
N TRP A 52 11.85 5.70 1.64
CA TRP A 52 13.12 5.03 1.36
C TRP A 52 14.16 6.00 0.81
N GLU A 53 13.78 6.87 -0.13
CA GLU A 53 14.64 7.92 -0.66
C GLU A 53 15.07 8.88 0.46
N GLY A 54 14.14 9.31 1.33
CA GLY A 54 14.46 10.12 2.49
C GLY A 54 15.45 9.45 3.43
N ALA A 55 15.26 8.16 3.72
CA ALA A 55 16.16 7.40 4.57
C ALA A 55 17.55 7.18 3.94
N ARG A 56 17.62 6.99 2.62
CA ARG A 56 18.87 6.80 1.87
C ARG A 56 19.71 8.08 1.78
N MET A 57 19.06 9.24 1.71
CA MET A 57 19.71 10.55 1.64
C MET A 57 20.05 11.14 3.02
N SER A 58 19.66 10.45 4.10
CA SER A 58 19.90 10.89 5.47
C SER A 58 21.35 10.72 5.89
N ASP A 59 21.88 11.68 6.66
CA ASP A 59 23.17 11.57 7.33
C ASP A 59 23.12 10.68 8.60
N ASP A 60 21.92 10.32 9.07
CA ASP A 60 21.73 9.41 10.21
C ASP A 60 21.96 7.95 9.78
N PRO A 61 22.96 7.25 10.33
CA PRO A 61 23.25 5.85 10.00
C PRO A 61 22.09 4.89 10.32
N SER A 62 21.17 5.28 11.20
CA SER A 62 20.01 4.47 11.60
C SER A 62 18.78 4.65 10.71
N ALA A 63 18.78 5.65 9.82
CA ALA A 63 17.59 6.04 9.06
C ALA A 63 17.01 4.89 8.21
N MET A 64 17.87 4.13 7.52
CA MET A 64 17.42 3.00 6.71
C MET A 64 16.87 1.85 7.56
N SER A 65 17.44 1.63 8.76
CA SER A 65 16.90 0.66 9.73
C SER A 65 15.51 1.11 10.21
N GLY A 66 15.35 2.40 10.52
CA GLY A 66 14.07 3.00 10.86
C GLY A 66 13.04 2.87 9.73
N TRP A 67 13.45 3.04 8.46
CA TRP A 67 12.57 2.83 7.31
C TRP A 67 12.03 1.40 7.25
N TRP A 68 12.86 0.39 7.48
CA TRP A 68 12.40 -1.00 7.54
C TRP A 68 11.34 -1.22 8.61
N ILE A 69 11.66 -0.81 9.84
CA ILE A 69 10.84 -1.08 11.03
C ILE A 69 9.51 -0.32 10.98
N TYR A 70 9.56 0.98 10.68
CA TYR A 70 8.40 1.86 10.82
C TYR A 70 7.56 1.95 9.55
N HIS A 71 8.19 1.84 8.37
CA HIS A 71 7.50 2.00 7.09
C HIS A 71 7.33 0.65 6.38
N ALA A 72 8.43 0.00 5.98
CA ALA A 72 8.37 -1.18 5.12
C ALA A 72 7.54 -2.31 5.74
N ASP A 73 7.85 -2.74 6.96
CA ASP A 73 7.16 -3.85 7.60
C ASP A 73 5.68 -3.53 7.89
N SER A 74 5.38 -2.29 8.28
CA SER A 74 4.01 -1.82 8.51
C SER A 74 3.17 -1.88 7.24
N HIS A 75 3.70 -1.41 6.11
CA HIS A 75 3.01 -1.46 4.83
C HIS A 75 2.92 -2.89 4.30
N LEU A 76 3.99 -3.69 4.38
CA LEU A 76 4.00 -5.08 3.93
C LEU A 76 2.97 -5.94 4.67
N ARG A 77 2.77 -5.70 5.97
CA ARG A 77 1.72 -6.37 6.75
C ARG A 77 0.34 -6.17 6.14
N VAL A 78 0.02 -4.96 5.69
CA VAL A 78 -1.28 -4.64 5.08
C VAL A 78 -1.34 -5.12 3.64
N LEU A 79 -0.31 -4.83 2.84
CA LEU A 79 -0.26 -5.16 1.42
C LEU A 79 -0.43 -6.66 1.18
N LEU A 80 0.18 -7.49 2.02
CA LEU A 80 0.23 -8.93 1.84
C LEU A 80 -0.88 -9.69 2.56
N ASP A 81 -1.71 -9.01 3.35
CA ASP A 81 -2.77 -9.67 4.12
C ASP A 81 -3.85 -10.28 3.20
N SER A 82 -3.95 -11.61 3.20
CA SER A 82 -4.94 -12.35 2.42
C SER A 82 -6.35 -12.35 3.01
N GLN A 83 -6.57 -11.71 4.16
CA GLN A 83 -7.88 -11.54 4.78
C GLN A 83 -8.46 -10.15 4.60
N ALA A 84 -7.70 -9.11 4.93
CA ALA A 84 -8.19 -7.73 4.90
C ALA A 84 -7.37 -6.79 3.99
N GLY A 85 -6.29 -7.27 3.39
CA GLY A 85 -5.42 -6.45 2.54
C GLY A 85 -6.08 -6.08 1.21
N PRO A 86 -5.57 -5.06 0.51
CA PRO A 86 -6.16 -4.55 -0.74
C PRO A 86 -6.17 -5.55 -1.91
N MET A 87 -5.43 -6.66 -1.77
CA MET A 87 -5.33 -7.74 -2.75
C MET A 87 -5.94 -9.06 -2.25
N PHE A 88 -6.73 -9.05 -1.16
CA PHE A 88 -7.23 -10.28 -0.52
C PHE A 88 -8.03 -11.22 -1.43
N ARG A 89 -8.67 -10.69 -2.49
CA ARG A 89 -9.42 -11.48 -3.48
C ARG A 89 -8.58 -11.99 -4.65
N CYS A 90 -7.34 -11.51 -4.79
CA CYS A 90 -6.46 -11.94 -5.87
C CYS A 90 -5.74 -13.25 -5.50
N SER A 91 -5.14 -13.87 -6.51
CA SER A 91 -4.23 -14.99 -6.35
C SER A 91 -2.98 -14.77 -7.19
N LYS A 92 -2.06 -15.73 -7.17
CA LYS A 92 -0.87 -15.71 -8.03
C LYS A 92 -1.22 -15.79 -9.53
N ASP A 93 -2.39 -16.32 -9.87
CA ASP A 93 -2.81 -16.57 -11.25
C ASP A 93 -3.98 -15.66 -11.69
N GLU A 94 -4.68 -15.02 -10.73
CA GLU A 94 -5.92 -14.30 -11.00
C GLU A 94 -5.96 -12.93 -10.31
N HIS A 95 -6.31 -11.91 -11.08
CA HIS A 95 -6.63 -10.57 -10.58
C HIS A 95 -8.15 -10.40 -10.46
N VAL A 96 -8.59 -9.99 -9.27
CA VAL A 96 -9.99 -9.62 -9.00
C VAL A 96 -10.02 -8.16 -8.59
N LYS A 97 -10.72 -7.33 -9.37
CA LYS A 97 -10.87 -5.90 -9.07
C LYS A 97 -11.73 -5.74 -7.79
N PRO A 98 -11.17 -5.24 -6.68
CA PRO A 98 -11.96 -4.97 -5.49
C PRO A 98 -12.89 -3.78 -5.73
N GLU A 99 -14.03 -3.79 -5.04
CA GLU A 99 -14.97 -2.67 -5.07
C GLU A 99 -14.45 -1.54 -4.17
N ALA A 100 -14.28 -0.34 -4.74
CA ALA A 100 -13.83 0.81 -3.97
C ALA A 100 -14.93 1.26 -3.01
N LEU A 101 -14.53 1.79 -1.84
CA LEU A 101 -15.49 2.36 -0.87
C LEU A 101 -16.41 3.39 -1.51
N ALA A 102 -15.92 4.16 -2.50
CA ALA A 102 -16.71 5.12 -3.27
C ALA A 102 -17.98 4.53 -3.90
N HIS A 103 -18.02 3.21 -4.17
CA HIS A 103 -19.22 2.54 -4.68
C HIS A 103 -20.15 2.00 -3.58
N GLN A 104 -19.68 1.97 -2.33
CA GLN A 104 -20.42 1.46 -1.17
C GLN A 104 -20.95 2.57 -0.25
N VAL A 105 -20.33 3.74 -0.27
CA VAL A 105 -20.82 4.90 0.49
C VAL A 105 -22.01 5.56 -0.20
N VAL A 106 -23.01 5.90 0.60
CA VAL A 106 -24.11 6.77 0.21
C VAL A 106 -23.75 8.24 0.46
N CYS A 107 -24.38 9.16 -0.27
CA CYS A 107 -24.19 10.59 -0.06
C CYS A 107 -24.47 10.99 1.40
N VAL A 108 -23.66 11.91 1.93
CA VAL A 108 -23.91 12.52 3.23
C VAL A 108 -25.30 13.19 3.20
N PRO A 109 -26.22 12.87 4.13
CA PRO A 109 -27.56 13.46 4.14
C PRO A 109 -27.53 14.99 4.25
N PRO A 110 -28.49 15.72 3.64
CA PRO A 110 -28.61 17.16 3.83
C PRO A 110 -28.68 17.53 5.32
N GLY A 111 -27.91 18.55 5.74
CA GLY A 111 -27.88 19.04 7.12
C GLY A 111 -26.95 18.28 8.09
N TRP A 112 -26.26 17.23 7.64
CA TRP A 112 -25.33 16.46 8.50
C TRP A 112 -23.99 17.19 8.75
N THR A 113 -23.56 18.05 7.82
CA THR A 113 -22.42 18.96 8.02
C THR A 113 -22.93 20.38 8.22
N SER A 114 -23.09 20.80 9.47
CA SER A 114 -23.23 22.21 9.80
C SER A 114 -21.87 22.89 9.59
N SER A 115 -21.68 23.54 8.44
CA SER A 115 -20.75 24.67 8.39
C SER A 115 -21.35 25.77 9.25
N GLY A 116 -20.99 25.76 10.54
CA GLY A 116 -21.30 26.86 11.45
C GLY A 116 -20.88 28.16 10.77
N SER A 117 -21.86 29.01 10.50
CA SER A 117 -21.64 30.39 10.09
C SER A 117 -20.72 31.04 11.12
N ARG A 118 -19.47 31.32 10.74
CA ARG A 118 -18.70 32.35 11.45
C ARG A 118 -19.39 33.68 11.16
N SER A 119 -20.26 34.11 12.07
CA SER A 119 -20.70 35.50 12.12
C SER A 119 -19.48 36.38 12.38
N ARG A 120 -19.35 37.43 11.57
CA ARG A 120 -18.33 38.47 11.68
C ARG A 120 -18.50 39.30 12.93
#